data_AF-A0A087TJC4-F1
#
_entry.id   AF-A0A087TJC4-F1
#
_cell.length_a   1.000
_cell.length_b   1.000
_cell.length_c   1.000
_cell.angle_alpha   90.00
_cell.angle_beta   90.00
_cell.angle_gamma   90.00
#
_symmetry.space_group_name_H-M   'P 1'
#
loop_
_entity.id
_entity.type
_entity.pdbx_description
1 polymer ?
#
loop_
_entity_poly.entity_id
_entity_poly.type
_entity_poly.pdbx_seq_one_letter_code
_entity_poly.pdbx_strand_id
1 'polypeptide(L)'
;MNNSAMKDLVPSSLYGKADILFGNMEDIYSFHSNVFLRDLQACSSTPELVGHCFVNRRDAFHKLYTTYCLNKPKSEALRRQCGDDNPFFKECQRNLGHKLPLGAYLLKPVQRITKYQLLLKDLLKCVDEDTGQ
;
A
#
# COMPACT_ATOMS: atom_id res chain seq x y z
N MET A 1 20.33 0.32 -15.41
CA MET A 1 19.96 -0.74 -16.37
C MET A 1 19.07 -0.11 -17.43
N ASN A 2 19.59 0.05 -18.65
CA ASN A 2 18.92 0.78 -19.73
C ASN A 2 17.98 -0.20 -20.45
N ASN A 3 16.74 -0.33 -19.99
CA ASN A 3 15.82 -1.36 -20.49
C ASN A 3 15.10 -0.91 -21.77
N SER A 4 15.87 -0.75 -22.85
CA SER A 4 15.35 -0.35 -24.17
C SER A 4 14.26 -1.31 -24.67
N ALA A 5 14.33 -2.59 -24.32
CA ALA A 5 13.37 -3.61 -24.74
C ALA A 5 11.98 -3.48 -24.09
N MET A 6 11.88 -2.90 -22.88
CA MET A 6 10.57 -2.72 -22.24
C MET A 6 9.85 -1.46 -22.70
N LYS A 7 10.55 -0.46 -23.26
CA LYS A 7 9.91 0.77 -23.76
C LYS A 7 8.87 0.46 -24.84
N ASP A 8 9.18 -0.47 -25.73
CA ASP A 8 8.31 -0.83 -26.86
C ASP A 8 7.07 -1.63 -26.40
N LEU A 9 7.12 -2.22 -25.20
CA LEU A 9 6.00 -2.96 -24.63
C LEU A 9 4.98 -2.05 -23.94
N VAL A 10 5.36 -0.81 -23.58
CA VAL A 10 4.49 0.10 -22.82
C VAL A 10 3.22 0.40 -23.62
N PRO A 11 2.03 0.02 -23.09
CA PRO A 11 0.77 0.31 -23.75
C PRO A 11 0.56 1.81 -23.89
N SER A 12 0.05 2.25 -25.04
CA SER A 12 -0.20 3.67 -25.30
C SER A 12 -1.15 4.30 -24.27
N SER A 13 -2.07 3.49 -23.74
CA SER A 13 -2.99 3.87 -22.66
C SER A 13 -2.29 4.29 -21.36
N LEU A 14 -1.04 3.88 -21.11
CA LEU A 14 -0.28 4.17 -19.89
C LEU A 14 0.65 5.38 -19.99
N TYR A 15 0.94 5.91 -21.19
CA TYR A 15 1.84 7.04 -21.33
C TYR A 15 1.34 8.25 -20.53
N GLY A 16 2.18 8.74 -19.63
CA GLY A 16 1.87 9.88 -18.76
C GLY A 16 0.82 9.62 -17.67
N LYS A 17 0.45 8.36 -17.40
CA LYS A 17 -0.58 8.00 -16.41
C LYS A 17 -0.05 7.15 -15.24
N ALA A 18 1.24 7.26 -14.94
CA ALA A 18 1.85 6.54 -13.83
C ALA A 18 1.26 6.98 -12.48
N ASP A 19 0.97 8.27 -12.33
CA ASP A 19 0.27 8.87 -11.20
C ASP A 19 -1.14 8.30 -11.00
N ILE A 20 -1.85 7.98 -12.08
CA ILE A 20 -3.16 7.31 -12.00
C ILE A 20 -2.98 5.83 -11.66
N LEU A 21 -2.05 5.13 -12.30
CA LEU A 21 -1.85 3.69 -12.10
C LEU A 21 -1.42 3.39 -10.65
N PHE A 22 -0.46 4.15 -10.13
CA PHE A 22 0.11 3.93 -8.80
C PHE A 22 -0.49 4.82 -7.72
N GLY A 23 -1.20 5.90 -8.07
CA GLY A 23 -1.66 6.88 -7.08
C GLY A 23 -0.48 7.53 -6.36
N ASN A 24 -0.69 7.83 -5.08
CA ASN A 24 0.35 8.30 -4.17
C ASN A 24 1.08 7.16 -3.43
N MET A 25 1.31 6.02 -4.11
CA MET A 25 1.97 4.85 -3.48
C MET A 25 3.37 5.18 -2.94
N GLU A 26 4.11 6.06 -3.63
CA GLU A 26 5.44 6.49 -3.19
C GLU A 26 5.38 7.28 -1.88
N ASP A 27 4.37 8.15 -1.72
CA ASP A 27 4.15 8.88 -0.46
C ASP A 27 3.80 7.93 0.69
N ILE A 28 2.94 6.94 0.43
CA ILE A 28 2.61 5.89 1.40
C ILE A 28 3.87 5.12 1.79
N TYR A 29 4.66 4.68 0.81
CA TYR A 29 5.91 3.97 1.05
C TYR A 29 6.88 4.81 1.89
N SER A 30 7.07 6.08 1.54
CA SER A 30 7.96 7.00 2.25
C SER A 30 7.51 7.21 3.69
N PHE A 31 6.21 7.44 3.92
CA PHE A 31 5.66 7.57 5.27
C PHE A 31 5.89 6.31 6.11
N HIS A 32 5.59 5.12 5.58
CA HIS A 32 5.76 3.88 6.34
C HIS A 32 7.22 3.56 6.59
N SER A 33 8.10 3.70 5.59
CA SER A 33 9.52 3.35 5.72
C SER A 33 10.31 4.31 6.60
N ASN A 34 10.01 5.61 6.54
CA ASN A 34 10.80 6.63 7.22
C ASN A 34 10.24 7.03 8.58
N VAL A 35 8.92 6.87 8.80
CA VAL A 35 8.24 7.35 10.00
C VAL A 35 7.57 6.20 10.74
N PHE A 36 6.54 5.61 10.14
CA PHE A 36 5.62 4.76 10.91
C PHE A 36 6.25 3.44 11.36
N LEU A 37 7.15 2.85 10.56
CA LEU A 37 7.88 1.65 10.96
C LEU A 37 8.73 1.90 12.20
N ARG A 38 9.36 3.08 12.31
CA ARG A 38 10.18 3.45 13.48
C ARG A 38 9.31 3.68 14.71
N ASP A 39 8.16 4.33 14.54
CA ASP A 39 7.18 4.50 15.62
C ASP A 39 6.76 3.12 16.17
N LEU A 40 6.46 2.14 15.29
CA LEU A 40 6.11 0.78 15.71
C LEU A 40 7.28 0.04 16.37
N GLN A 41 8.51 0.18 15.84
CA GLN A 41 9.70 -0.46 16.41
C GLN A 41 10.01 0.06 17.82
N ALA A 42 9.74 1.34 18.11
CA ALA A 42 9.90 1.91 19.44
C ALA A 42 8.94 1.30 20.48
N CYS A 43 7.82 0.72 20.04
CA CYS A 43 6.86 0.02 20.91
C CYS A 43 7.15 -1.47 21.07
N SER A 44 8.28 -2.00 20.56
CA SER A 44 8.56 -3.45 20.59
C SER A 44 8.58 -4.04 22.01
N SER A 45 8.99 -3.25 23.01
CA SER A 45 9.02 -3.65 24.42
C SER A 45 7.76 -3.26 25.20
N THR A 46 6.86 -2.50 24.58
CA THR A 46 5.69 -1.89 25.24
C THR A 46 4.52 -1.82 24.25
N PRO A 47 3.94 -2.97 23.84
CA PRO A 47 2.96 -3.05 22.76
C PRO A 47 1.67 -2.25 22.99
N GLU A 48 1.31 -1.99 24.24
CA GLU A 48 0.17 -1.18 24.66
C GLU A 48 0.26 0.27 24.14
N LEU A 49 1.47 0.77 23.87
CA LEU A 49 1.68 2.13 23.34
C LEU A 49 1.43 2.25 21.83
N VAL A 50 1.24 1.15 21.11
CA VAL A 50 1.00 1.17 19.66
C VAL A 50 -0.20 2.04 19.29
N GLY A 51 -1.24 2.11 20.15
CA GLY A 51 -2.38 3.00 19.95
C GLY A 51 -1.98 4.48 19.80
N HIS A 52 -1.01 4.94 20.61
CA HIS A 52 -0.50 6.31 20.53
C HIS A 52 0.23 6.59 19.21
N CYS A 53 0.94 5.62 18.63
CA CYS A 53 1.55 5.77 17.32
C CYS A 53 0.51 6.14 16.25
N PHE A 54 -0.65 5.47 16.27
CA PHE A 54 -1.73 5.77 15.32
C PHE A 54 -2.36 7.14 15.57
N VAL A 55 -2.63 7.49 16.82
CA VAL A 55 -3.20 8.80 17.17
C VAL A 55 -2.28 9.94 16.73
N ASN A 56 -0.97 9.83 17.01
CA ASN A 56 0.03 10.84 16.66
C ASN A 56 0.21 11.02 15.14
N ARG A 57 -0.13 9.99 14.34
CA ARG A 57 0.00 10.01 12.88
C ARG A 57 -1.35 10.06 12.15
N ARG A 58 -2.46 10.30 12.85
CA ARG A 58 -3.82 10.17 12.31
C ARG A 58 -4.03 11.01 11.04
N ASP A 59 -3.54 12.24 11.01
CA ASP A 59 -3.77 13.17 9.90
C ASP A 59 -2.98 12.73 8.66
N ALA A 60 -1.77 12.18 8.85
CA ALA A 60 -0.98 11.58 7.78
C ALA A 60 -1.67 10.34 7.20
N PHE A 61 -2.16 9.43 8.05
CA PHE A 61 -2.95 8.28 7.60
C PHE A 61 -4.20 8.71 6.83
N HIS A 62 -4.97 9.65 7.39
CA HIS A 62 -6.19 10.14 6.76
C HIS A 62 -5.90 10.72 5.38
N LYS A 63 -4.93 11.63 5.26
CA LYS A 63 -4.54 12.23 3.98
C LYS A 63 -4.07 11.17 2.98
N LEU A 64 -3.07 10.37 3.35
CA LEU A 64 -2.42 9.43 2.44
C LEU A 64 -3.38 8.37 1.91
N TYR A 65 -4.14 7.73 2.80
CA TYR A 65 -5.04 6.64 2.42
C TYR A 65 -6.32 7.13 1.76
N THR A 66 -6.84 8.32 2.12
CA THR A 66 -7.98 8.90 1.40
C THR A 66 -7.59 9.20 -0.05
N THR A 67 -6.45 9.84 -0.29
CA THR A 67 -5.94 10.09 -1.64
C THR A 67 -5.80 8.79 -2.44
N TYR A 68 -5.19 7.75 -1.85
CA TYR A 68 -5.00 6.47 -2.53
C TYR A 68 -6.32 5.77 -2.86
N CYS A 69 -7.24 5.70 -1.88
CA CYS A 69 -8.52 5.02 -2.03
C CYS A 69 -9.42 5.72 -3.05
N LEU A 70 -9.43 7.05 -3.10
CA LEU A 70 -10.17 7.81 -4.12
C LEU A 70 -9.61 7.57 -5.53
N ASN A 71 -8.31 7.34 -5.66
CA ASN A 71 -7.68 7.01 -6.94
C ASN A 71 -7.86 5.53 -7.35
N LYS A 72 -8.04 4.61 -6.39
CA LYS A 72 -8.04 3.16 -6.64
C LYS A 72 -9.01 2.68 -7.74
N PRO A 73 -10.24 3.20 -7.87
CA PRO A 73 -11.13 2.84 -8.98
C PRO A 73 -10.56 3.22 -10.36
N LYS A 74 -9.92 4.40 -10.47
CA LYS A 74 -9.29 4.87 -11.72
C LYS A 74 -8.08 4.02 -12.09
N SER A 75 -7.23 3.72 -11.10
CA SER A 75 -6.10 2.79 -11.24
C SER A 75 -6.55 1.42 -11.76
N GLU A 76 -7.62 0.86 -11.17
CA GLU A 76 -8.15 -0.45 -11.58
C GLU A 76 -8.70 -0.42 -13.01
N ALA A 77 -9.47 0.61 -13.36
CA ALA A 77 -10.02 0.77 -14.70
C ALA A 77 -8.91 0.90 -15.75
N LEU A 78 -7.89 1.72 -15.48
CA LEU A 78 -6.73 1.89 -16.37
C LEU A 78 -5.95 0.58 -16.55
N ARG A 79 -5.71 -0.15 -15.46
CA ARG A 79 -5.03 -1.45 -15.51
C ARG A 79 -5.82 -2.47 -16.35
N ARG A 80 -7.15 -2.57 -16.14
CA ARG A 80 -8.03 -3.47 -16.90
C ARG A 80 -8.11 -3.10 -18.38
N GLN A 81 -8.11 -1.80 -18.71
CA GLN A 81 -8.07 -1.34 -20.10
C GLN A 81 -6.82 -1.83 -20.84
N CYS A 82 -5.69 -1.98 -20.14
CA CYS A 82 -4.46 -2.52 -20.74
C CYS A 82 -4.49 -4.04 -20.93
N GLY A 83 -5.36 -4.74 -20.18
CA GLY A 83 -5.44 -6.20 -20.12
C GLY A 83 -4.54 -6.81 -19.04
N ASP A 84 -5.05 -7.81 -18.34
CA ASP A 84 -4.32 -8.52 -17.27
C ASP A 84 -3.14 -9.35 -17.82
N ASP A 85 -3.22 -9.73 -19.10
CA ASP A 85 -2.18 -10.46 -19.84
C ASP A 85 -1.33 -9.56 -20.74
N ASN A 86 -1.33 -8.24 -20.48
CA ASN A 86 -0.50 -7.32 -21.23
C ASN A 86 1.01 -7.69 -21.13
N PRO A 87 1.73 -7.80 -22.27
CA PRO A 87 3.15 -8.19 -22.27
C PRO A 87 4.03 -7.34 -21.37
N PHE A 88 3.77 -6.03 -21.27
CA PHE A 88 4.54 -5.13 -20.40
C PHE A 88 4.45 -5.53 -18.93
N PHE A 89 3.23 -5.81 -18.44
CA PHE A 89 3.04 -6.21 -17.04
C PHE A 89 3.59 -7.60 -16.76
N LYS A 90 3.43 -8.56 -17.69
CA LYS A 90 4.00 -9.90 -17.56
C LYS A 90 5.52 -9.88 -17.52
N GLU A 91 6.12 -9.07 -18.39
CA GLU A 91 7.58 -8.93 -18.46
C GLU A 91 8.14 -8.23 -17.21
N CYS A 92 7.48 -7.18 -16.71
CA CYS A 92 7.82 -6.58 -15.42
C CYS A 92 7.70 -7.60 -14.28
N GLN A 93 6.62 -8.38 -14.23
CA GLN A 93 6.41 -9.41 -13.22
C GLN A 93 7.51 -10.48 -13.26
N ARG A 94 7.88 -10.93 -14.46
CA ARG A 94 8.94 -11.92 -14.69
C ARG A 94 10.31 -11.39 -14.25
N ASN A 95 10.67 -10.19 -14.68
CA ASN A 95 11.96 -9.56 -14.36
C ASN A 95 12.12 -9.28 -12.86
N LEU A 96 11.02 -9.02 -12.15
CA LEU A 96 11.03 -8.86 -10.69
C LEU A 96 10.87 -10.19 -9.92
N GLY A 97 10.65 -11.32 -10.61
CA GLY A 97 10.41 -12.61 -9.96
C GLY A 97 9.12 -12.66 -9.12
N HIS A 98 8.14 -11.82 -9.43
CA HIS A 98 6.93 -11.68 -8.63
C HIS A 98 5.93 -12.81 -8.89
N LYS A 99 5.44 -13.44 -7.81
CA LYS A 99 4.43 -14.52 -7.89
C LYS A 99 3.01 -14.01 -8.19
N LEU A 100 2.72 -12.76 -7.81
CA LEU A 100 1.39 -12.17 -7.95
C LEU A 100 1.37 -11.12 -9.08
N PRO A 101 0.23 -10.89 -9.73
CA PRO A 101 0.09 -9.83 -10.73
C PRO A 101 0.11 -8.44 -10.08
N LEU A 102 0.42 -7.40 -10.86
CA LEU A 102 0.48 -6.00 -10.39
C LEU A 102 -0.76 -5.58 -9.60
N GLY A 103 -1.96 -5.96 -10.06
CA GLY A 103 -3.22 -5.61 -9.39
C GLY A 103 -3.29 -6.04 -7.92
N ALA A 104 -2.67 -7.18 -7.57
CA ALA A 104 -2.60 -7.65 -6.18
C ALA A 104 -1.72 -6.75 -5.30
N TYR A 105 -0.65 -6.18 -5.85
CA TYR A 105 0.21 -5.24 -5.13
C TYR A 105 -0.46 -3.87 -4.99
N LEU A 106 -1.20 -3.41 -6.00
CA LEU A 106 -1.99 -2.17 -5.93
C LEU A 106 -3.15 -2.25 -4.92
N LEU A 107 -3.53 -3.45 -4.46
CA LEU A 107 -4.50 -3.61 -3.37
C LEU A 107 -3.87 -3.53 -1.97
N LYS A 108 -2.54 -3.66 -1.86
CA LYS A 108 -1.87 -3.72 -0.55
C LYS A 108 -2.14 -2.52 0.34
N PRO A 109 -2.16 -1.26 -0.12
CA PRO A 109 -2.49 -0.13 0.75
C PRO A 109 -3.91 -0.25 1.32
N VAL A 110 -4.91 -0.57 0.49
CA VAL A 110 -6.31 -0.76 0.93
C VAL A 110 -6.41 -1.88 1.96
N GLN A 111 -5.73 -3.01 1.72
CA GLN A 111 -5.67 -4.13 2.66
C GLN A 111 -4.94 -3.76 3.96
N ARG A 112 -3.90 -2.92 3.87
CA ARG A 112 -3.09 -2.57 5.03
C ARG A 112 -3.86 -1.68 6.00
N ILE A 113 -4.59 -0.69 5.51
CA ILE A 113 -5.37 0.20 6.38
C ILE A 113 -6.51 -0.55 7.08
N THR A 114 -7.17 -1.49 6.39
CA THR A 114 -8.18 -2.34 7.02
C THR A 114 -7.55 -3.33 8.00
N LYS A 115 -6.35 -3.86 7.73
CA LYS A 115 -5.67 -4.75 8.69
C LYS A 115 -5.29 -4.03 9.98
N TYR A 116 -4.87 -2.77 9.93
CA TYR A 116 -4.61 -1.98 11.14
C TYR A 116 -5.87 -1.84 12.00
N GLN A 117 -7.03 -1.60 11.40
CA GLN A 117 -8.30 -1.52 12.13
C GLN A 117 -8.62 -2.83 12.89
N LEU A 118 -8.28 -3.98 12.30
CA LEU A 118 -8.55 -5.30 12.89
C LEU A 118 -7.59 -5.56 14.03
N LEU A 119 -6.30 -5.35 13.81
CA LEU A 119 -5.25 -5.56 14.82
C LEU A 119 -5.46 -4.66 16.04
N LEU A 120 -5.84 -3.39 15.85
CA LEU A 120 -6.14 -2.47 16.95
C LEU A 120 -7.38 -2.90 17.74
N LYS A 121 -8.42 -3.40 17.06
CA LYS A 121 -9.61 -3.95 17.73
C LYS A 121 -9.27 -5.20 18.54
N ASP A 122 -8.42 -6.07 18.02
CA ASP A 122 -8.00 -7.28 18.73
C ASP A 122 -7.10 -6.92 19.93
N LEU A 123 -6.23 -5.92 19.82
CA LEU A 123 -5.43 -5.42 20.94
C LEU A 123 -6.29 -4.87 22.08
N LEU A 124 -7.36 -4.12 21.76
CA LEU A 124 -8.28 -3.58 22.78
C LEU A 124 -8.95 -4.69 23.59
N LYS A 125 -9.36 -5.79 22.94
CA LYS A 125 -9.98 -6.93 23.64
C LYS A 125 -9.04 -7.57 24.67
N CYS A 126 -7.75 -7.68 24.36
CA CYS A 126 -6.79 -8.26 25.30
C CYS A 126 -6.57 -7.39 26.53
N VAL A 127 -6.65 -6.05 26.39
CA VAL A 127 -6.49 -5.12 27.52
C VAL A 127 -7.71 -5.15 28.45
N ASP A 128 -8.91 -5.27 27.87
CA ASP A 128 -10.16 -5.35 28.63
C ASP A 128 -10.28 -6.68 29.42
N GLU A 129 -9.68 -7.77 28.93
CA GLU A 129 -9.63 -9.06 29.64
C GLU A 129 -8.63 -9.05 30.81
N ASP A 130 -7.54 -8.27 30.72
CA ASP A 130 -6.53 -8.15 31.78
C ASP A 130 -6.92 -7.18 32.91
N THR A 131 -7.87 -6.26 32.67
CA THR A 131 -8.38 -5.32 33.68
C THR A 131 -9.57 -5.86 34.50
N GLY A 132 -9.92 -7.14 34.29
CA GLY A 132 -11.02 -7.85 34.96
C GLY A 132 -10.63 -8.71 36.17
N GLN A 133 -9.50 -8.43 36.85
CA GLN A 133 -9.11 -9.08 38.12
C GLN A 133 -8.91 -8.07 39.26
#